data_AF-A0A651DFZ1-F1
#
_entry.id   AF-A0A651DFZ1-F1
#
_cell.length_a   1.000
_cell.length_b   1.000
_cell.length_c   1.000
_cell.angle_alpha   90.00
_cell.angle_beta   90.00
_cell.angle_gamma   90.00
#
_symmetry.space_group_name_H-M   'P 1'
#
loop_
_entity.id
_entity.type
_entity.pdbx_description
1 polymer ?
#
loop_
_entity_poly.entity_id
_entity_poly.type
_entity_poly.pdbx_seq_one_letter_code
_entity_poly.pdbx_strand_id
1 'polypeptide(L)'
;MISPFSRYGSDASEASAPDRSLGRAGLRSPRVGVPARPFPQTLRALYERYRRCEAQELLALIPREGLRSIWRHRRAETRHEPPREGASLEELREVTEELLPLPPYEVWVRSYLSDRRPYLQRMGIPAAPARPDPVTVSTREMRDEIWAHLHLRRSDRGWVGFMSFHGPATNSSHRTGEIFRGDGPDEILDRFHEFTRPTLEAFFRSVAG
;
A
#
# COMPACT_ATOMS: atom_id res chain seq x y z
N MET A 1 -30.31 21.33 59.68
CA MET A 1 -31.74 21.41 59.36
C MET A 1 -32.01 22.83 58.86
N ILE A 2 -32.59 22.95 57.66
CA ILE A 2 -33.20 24.13 57.02
C ILE A 2 -32.26 25.26 56.55
N SER A 3 -32.01 25.29 55.23
CA SER A 3 -31.74 26.52 54.46
C SER A 3 -32.99 26.93 53.67
N PRO A 4 -33.38 28.21 53.67
CA PRO A 4 -34.42 28.77 52.79
C PRO A 4 -33.87 29.70 51.69
N PHE A 5 -34.66 29.81 50.60
CA PHE A 5 -34.88 30.96 49.68
C PHE A 5 -33.67 31.58 48.94
N SER A 6 -33.53 31.55 47.60
CA SER A 6 -34.34 32.06 46.46
C SER A 6 -33.83 33.41 45.89
N ARG A 7 -33.32 33.32 44.64
CA ARG A 7 -33.30 34.27 43.49
C ARG A 7 -32.79 35.70 43.65
N TYR A 8 -31.75 36.02 42.87
CA TYR A 8 -31.59 37.13 41.90
C TYR A 8 -30.43 36.68 40.97
N GLY A 9 -30.40 36.85 39.64
CA GLY A 9 -30.80 37.97 38.81
C GLY A 9 -29.54 38.41 38.03
N SER A 10 -29.55 38.22 36.71
CA SER A 10 -28.41 38.32 35.78
C SER A 10 -27.98 39.76 35.47
N ASP A 11 -26.75 39.84 34.94
CA ASP A 11 -26.18 40.84 34.02
C ASP A 11 -25.52 42.10 34.61
N ALA A 12 -24.18 42.04 34.69
CA ALA A 12 -23.25 43.16 34.60
C ALA A 12 -22.68 43.16 33.15
N SER A 13 -22.84 44.26 32.40
CA SER A 13 -21.83 45.32 32.16
C SER A 13 -20.47 44.79 31.69
N GLU A 14 -19.75 45.36 30.73
CA GLU A 14 -19.91 46.51 29.86
C GLU A 14 -18.63 46.55 28.99
N ALA A 15 -18.71 47.28 27.88
CA ALA A 15 -17.64 48.12 27.37
C ALA A 15 -16.44 47.51 26.59
N SER A 16 -16.35 48.03 25.36
CA SER A 16 -15.19 48.70 24.76
C SER A 16 -14.14 47.90 23.99
N ALA A 17 -14.14 48.13 22.67
CA ALA A 17 -12.96 48.01 21.80
C ALA A 17 -11.92 49.11 22.15
N PRO A 18 -10.64 48.98 21.75
CA PRO A 18 -10.27 49.38 20.37
C PRO A 18 -9.14 48.58 19.68
N ASP A 19 -9.08 48.85 18.38
CA ASP A 19 -8.13 48.53 17.32
C ASP A 19 -6.63 48.72 17.63
N ARG A 20 -5.78 47.82 17.07
CA ARG A 20 -4.61 48.15 16.22
C ARG A 20 -3.90 46.90 15.69
N SER A 21 -4.07 46.70 14.38
CA SER A 21 -3.06 46.34 13.39
C SER A 21 -1.75 45.66 13.85
N LEU A 22 -1.44 44.48 13.26
CA LEU A 22 -0.16 44.15 12.60
C LEU A 22 -0.18 42.73 12.00
N GLY A 23 0.18 42.63 10.71
CA GLY A 23 1.12 41.59 10.25
C GLY A 23 0.57 40.21 9.86
N ARG A 24 0.23 40.06 8.58
CA ARG A 24 0.93 39.19 7.62
C ARG A 24 1.36 37.80 8.15
N ALA A 25 0.57 36.77 7.88
CA ALA A 25 1.10 35.45 7.50
C ALA A 25 0.02 34.69 6.71
N GLY A 26 0.26 34.56 5.41
CA GLY A 26 -0.60 33.80 4.52
C GLY A 26 -0.87 32.41 5.07
N LEU A 27 -2.08 31.93 4.80
CA LEU A 27 -2.46 30.53 4.81
C LEU A 27 -1.47 29.78 3.91
N ARG A 28 -0.34 29.38 4.49
CA ARG A 28 0.54 28.36 3.94
C ARG A 28 -0.22 27.07 4.09
N SER A 29 -1.01 26.75 3.06
CA SER A 29 -1.25 25.36 2.70
C SER A 29 0.10 24.64 2.80
N PRO A 30 0.22 23.54 3.55
CA PRO A 30 1.37 22.67 3.39
C PRO A 30 1.24 21.98 2.02
N ARG A 31 1.69 22.67 0.97
CA ARG A 31 2.16 22.03 -0.24
C ARG A 31 3.54 21.45 0.07
N VAL A 32 3.57 20.18 0.45
CA VAL A 32 4.48 19.22 -0.17
C VAL A 32 3.69 17.92 -0.28
N GLY A 33 2.83 17.86 -1.30
CA GLY A 33 2.50 16.57 -1.87
C GLY A 33 3.79 15.99 -2.42
N VAL A 34 4.49 15.21 -1.59
CA VAL A 34 5.30 14.14 -2.15
C VAL A 34 4.29 13.34 -2.96
N PRO A 35 4.41 13.23 -4.30
CA PRO A 35 3.59 12.28 -5.01
C PRO A 35 3.88 10.95 -4.31
N ALA A 36 2.86 10.39 -3.63
CA ALA A 36 2.93 9.00 -3.22
C ALA A 36 3.30 8.28 -4.51
N ARG A 37 4.53 7.75 -4.57
CA ARG A 37 5.03 7.12 -5.80
C ARG A 37 3.91 6.18 -6.25
N PRO A 38 3.46 6.26 -7.51
CA PRO A 38 2.41 5.38 -7.99
C PRO A 38 2.83 3.98 -7.60
N PHE A 39 2.06 3.37 -6.71
CA PHE A 39 2.34 2.03 -6.22
C PHE A 39 2.46 1.19 -7.49
N PRO A 40 3.61 0.58 -7.80
CA PRO A 40 3.69 -0.25 -8.98
C PRO A 40 2.79 -1.46 -8.67
N GLN A 41 1.54 -1.43 -9.15
CA GLN A 41 0.51 -2.43 -8.87
C GLN A 41 0.73 -3.72 -9.68
N THR A 42 1.99 -4.06 -9.96
CA THR A 42 2.33 -5.34 -10.57
C THR A 42 2.64 -6.34 -9.46
N LEU A 43 2.18 -7.58 -9.61
CA LEU A 43 2.51 -8.68 -8.69
C LEU A 43 4.03 -8.84 -8.53
N ARG A 44 4.80 -8.52 -9.58
CA ARG A 44 6.26 -8.51 -9.57
C ARG A 44 6.84 -7.48 -8.61
N ALA A 45 6.33 -6.25 -8.61
CA ALA A 45 6.78 -5.24 -7.66
C ALA A 45 6.41 -5.58 -6.20
N LEU A 46 5.26 -6.22 -5.98
CA LEU A 46 4.89 -6.74 -4.65
C LEU A 46 5.81 -7.88 -4.22
N TYR A 47 6.14 -8.80 -5.13
CA TYR A 47 7.08 -9.86 -4.85
C TYR A 47 8.48 -9.32 -4.51
N GLU A 48 9.00 -8.37 -5.28
CA GLU A 48 10.27 -7.71 -4.97
C GLU A 48 10.25 -7.03 -3.59
N ARG A 49 9.14 -6.37 -3.24
CA ARG A 49 8.99 -5.79 -1.91
C ARG A 49 8.98 -6.85 -0.82
N TYR A 50 8.27 -7.96 -1.03
CA TYR A 50 8.29 -9.11 -0.12
C TYR A 50 9.73 -9.61 0.08
N ARG A 51 10.49 -9.83 -1.00
CA ARG A 51 11.91 -10.27 -0.92
C ARG A 51 12.75 -9.30 -0.09
N ARG A 52 12.60 -7.99 -0.31
CA ARG A 52 13.31 -6.95 0.44
C ARG A 52 12.97 -6.98 1.93
N CYS A 53 11.70 -7.17 2.29
CA CYS A 53 11.26 -7.28 3.67
C CYS A 53 11.87 -8.51 4.35
N GLU A 54 11.81 -9.69 3.70
CA GLU A 54 12.43 -10.92 4.24
C GLU A 54 13.94 -10.76 4.43
N ALA A 55 14.64 -10.17 3.46
CA ALA A 55 16.08 -9.91 3.55
C ALA A 55 16.43 -8.94 4.68
N GLN A 56 15.63 -7.90 4.87
CA GLN A 56 15.82 -6.95 5.97
C GLN A 56 15.63 -7.62 7.34
N GLU A 57 14.64 -8.49 7.48
CA GLU A 57 14.45 -9.25 8.71
C GLU A 57 15.61 -10.22 8.98
N LEU A 58 16.09 -10.93 7.94
CA LEU A 58 17.26 -11.79 8.11
C LEU A 58 18.50 -11.00 8.51
N LEU A 59 18.75 -9.83 7.90
CA LEU A 59 19.85 -8.96 8.29
C LEU A 59 19.79 -8.54 9.77
N ALA A 60 18.59 -8.37 10.32
CA ALA A 60 18.40 -8.04 11.74
C ALA A 60 18.69 -9.23 12.68
N LEU A 61 18.63 -10.47 12.17
CA LEU A 61 18.89 -11.70 12.94
C LEU A 61 20.35 -12.16 12.87
N ILE A 62 21.10 -11.77 11.83
CA ILE A 62 22.50 -12.19 11.66
C ILE A 62 23.39 -11.42 12.67
N PRO A 63 24.21 -12.11 13.49
CA PRO A 63 25.19 -11.47 14.35
C PRO A 63 26.20 -10.63 13.56
N ARG A 64 26.81 -9.62 14.20
CA ARG A 64 27.80 -8.73 13.56
C ARG A 64 28.95 -9.51 12.90
N GLU A 65 29.43 -10.56 13.54
CA GLU A 65 30.47 -11.45 13.00
C GLU A 65 30.02 -12.15 11.70
N GLY A 66 28.76 -12.58 11.64
CA GLY A 66 28.16 -13.15 10.43
C GLY A 66 28.09 -12.14 9.29
N LEU A 67 27.63 -10.92 9.58
CA LEU A 67 27.60 -9.83 8.59
C LEU A 67 29.00 -9.48 8.07
N ARG A 68 30.01 -9.46 8.96
CA ARG A 68 31.42 -9.24 8.58
C ARG A 68 31.96 -10.37 7.68
N SER A 69 31.49 -11.60 7.86
CA SER A 69 31.89 -12.73 7.02
C SER A 69 31.29 -12.62 5.62
N ILE A 70 29.99 -12.33 5.53
CA ILE A 70 29.28 -12.09 4.26
C ILE A 70 29.95 -10.96 3.48
N TRP A 71 30.25 -9.84 4.16
CA TRP A 71 30.97 -8.72 3.57
C TRP A 71 32.34 -9.08 3.01
N ARG A 72 33.14 -9.83 3.79
CA ARG A 72 34.48 -10.25 3.37
C ARG A 72 34.43 -11.14 2.14
N HIS A 73 33.46 -12.05 2.09
CA HIS A 73 33.26 -12.93 0.95
C HIS A 73 32.89 -12.12 -0.30
N ARG A 74 31.87 -11.24 -0.21
CA ARG A 74 31.44 -10.42 -1.36
C ARG A 74 32.54 -9.51 -1.88
N ARG A 75 33.31 -8.86 -1.00
CA ARG A 75 34.46 -8.02 -1.35
C ARG A 75 35.59 -8.79 -2.03
N ALA A 76 35.75 -10.08 -1.72
CA ALA A 76 36.73 -10.92 -2.38
C ALA A 76 36.34 -11.17 -3.85
N GLU A 77 35.04 -11.29 -4.13
CA GLU A 77 34.49 -11.49 -5.48
C GLU A 77 34.48 -10.20 -6.33
N THR A 78 34.25 -9.04 -5.71
CA THR A 78 34.08 -7.73 -6.39
C THR A 78 35.33 -6.84 -6.32
N ARG A 79 36.53 -7.42 -6.20
CA ARG A 79 37.83 -6.75 -5.99
C ARG A 79 38.17 -5.57 -6.93
N HIS A 80 37.41 -5.36 -8.01
CA HIS A 80 37.65 -4.35 -9.02
C HIS A 80 36.67 -3.17 -9.01
N GLU A 81 35.63 -3.18 -8.16
CA GLU A 81 34.62 -2.12 -8.16
C GLU A 81 34.81 -1.17 -6.95
N PRO A 82 34.94 0.15 -7.18
CA PRO A 82 35.02 1.10 -6.08
C PRO A 82 33.68 1.13 -5.30
N PRO A 83 33.70 1.23 -3.97
CA PRO A 83 32.48 1.29 -3.17
C PRO A 83 31.64 2.50 -3.56
N ARG A 84 30.36 2.31 -3.84
CA ARG A 84 29.43 3.43 -4.06
C ARG A 84 28.96 3.99 -2.70
N GLU A 85 28.73 5.29 -2.64
CA GLU A 85 28.25 5.95 -1.42
C GLU A 85 26.84 5.42 -1.06
N GLY A 86 26.64 4.94 0.18
CA GLY A 86 25.38 4.30 0.61
C GLY A 86 25.21 2.83 0.20
N ALA A 87 26.13 2.26 -0.58
CA ALA A 87 26.01 0.90 -1.10
C ALA A 87 26.06 -0.18 -0.02
N SER A 88 26.58 0.13 1.17
CA SER A 88 26.89 -0.90 2.15
C SER A 88 25.67 -1.65 2.69
N LEU A 89 24.54 -0.98 2.85
CA LEU A 89 23.31 -1.62 3.34
C LEU A 89 22.53 -2.28 2.19
N GLU A 90 22.58 -1.68 1.00
CA GLU A 90 21.88 -2.19 -0.19
C GLU A 90 22.58 -3.44 -0.76
N GLU A 91 23.91 -3.44 -0.86
CA GLU A 91 24.71 -4.61 -1.23
C GLU A 91 24.53 -5.76 -0.24
N LEU A 92 24.48 -5.46 1.06
CA LEU A 92 24.16 -6.47 2.08
C LEU A 92 22.77 -7.05 1.91
N ARG A 93 21.78 -6.22 1.57
CA ARG A 93 20.42 -6.67 1.30
C ARG A 93 20.39 -7.58 0.09
N GLU A 94 21.03 -7.21 -1.01
CA GLU A 94 21.11 -8.01 -2.23
C GLU A 94 21.72 -9.40 -1.98
N VAL A 95 22.86 -9.45 -1.27
CA VAL A 95 23.49 -10.73 -0.91
C VAL A 95 22.56 -11.56 0.00
N THR A 96 21.84 -10.90 0.91
CA THR A 96 20.91 -11.59 1.80
C THR A 96 19.67 -12.11 1.04
N GLU A 97 19.21 -11.39 0.01
CA GLU A 97 18.14 -11.83 -0.89
C GLU A 97 18.53 -13.06 -1.73
N GLU A 98 19.83 -13.27 -2.00
CA GLU A 98 20.37 -14.47 -2.65
C GLU A 98 20.52 -15.65 -1.69
N LEU A 99 20.77 -15.39 -0.41
CA LEU A 99 20.94 -16.42 0.62
C LEU A 99 19.63 -16.99 1.15
N LEU A 100 18.55 -16.21 1.10
CA LEU A 100 17.25 -16.66 1.58
C LEU A 100 16.65 -17.71 0.63
N PRO A 101 16.12 -18.83 1.16
CA PRO A 101 15.35 -19.79 0.36
C PRO A 101 13.95 -19.23 0.07
N LEU A 102 13.89 -18.14 -0.71
CA LEU A 102 12.63 -17.50 -1.07
C LEU A 102 11.89 -18.36 -2.10
N PRO A 103 10.56 -18.47 -1.99
CA PRO A 103 9.78 -19.20 -2.99
C PRO A 103 9.96 -18.53 -4.36
N PRO A 104 10.07 -19.30 -5.46
CA PRO A 104 10.03 -18.74 -6.81
C PRO A 104 8.81 -17.84 -7.02
N TYR A 105 8.92 -16.86 -7.92
CA TYR A 105 7.87 -15.85 -8.14
C TYR A 105 6.49 -16.48 -8.36
N GLU A 106 6.40 -17.54 -9.17
CA GLU A 106 5.16 -18.20 -9.54
C GLU A 106 4.53 -18.92 -8.34
N VAL A 107 5.36 -19.53 -7.49
CA VAL A 107 4.93 -20.20 -6.25
C VAL A 107 4.44 -19.15 -5.24
N TRP A 108 5.20 -18.06 -5.10
CA TRP A 108 4.82 -16.94 -4.25
C TRP A 108 3.49 -16.33 -4.70
N VAL A 109 3.32 -16.08 -6.00
CA VAL A 109 2.08 -15.53 -6.57
C VAL A 109 0.90 -16.42 -6.24
N ARG A 110 1.00 -17.73 -6.46
CA ARG A 110 -0.09 -18.66 -6.13
C ARG A 110 -0.48 -18.60 -4.65
N SER A 111 0.51 -18.55 -3.76
CA SER A 111 0.26 -18.46 -2.32
C SER A 111 -0.32 -17.10 -1.90
N TYR A 112 0.26 -16.01 -2.42
CA TYR A 112 -0.19 -14.63 -2.22
C TYR A 112 -1.64 -14.45 -2.67
N LEU A 113 -2.03 -15.05 -3.79
CA LEU A 113 -3.39 -14.98 -4.30
C LEU A 113 -4.38 -15.83 -3.51
N SER A 114 -3.92 -16.94 -2.92
CA SER A 114 -4.74 -17.83 -2.10
C SER A 114 -5.07 -17.21 -0.74
N ASP A 115 -4.08 -16.59 -0.10
CA ASP A 115 -4.28 -15.76 1.09
C ASP A 115 -3.23 -14.64 1.16
N ARG A 116 -3.64 -13.44 0.77
CA ARG A 116 -2.75 -12.27 0.72
C ARG A 116 -2.52 -11.60 2.07
N ARG A 117 -3.36 -11.86 3.09
CA ARG A 117 -3.34 -11.06 4.33
C ARG A 117 -2.00 -11.17 5.06
N PRO A 118 -1.39 -12.38 5.22
CA PRO A 118 -0.09 -12.52 5.87
C PRO A 118 1.00 -11.73 5.14
N TYR A 119 1.01 -11.79 3.80
CA TYR A 119 1.98 -11.08 2.97
C TYR A 119 1.84 -9.57 3.05
N LEU A 120 0.60 -9.06 2.99
CA LEU A 120 0.33 -7.63 3.12
C LEU A 120 0.76 -7.11 4.50
N GLN A 121 0.38 -7.82 5.57
CA GLN A 121 0.79 -7.47 6.94
C GLN A 121 2.32 -7.45 7.08
N ARG A 122 2.99 -8.47 6.56
CA ARG A 122 4.46 -8.59 6.58
C ARG A 122 5.15 -7.46 5.84
N MET A 123 4.59 -7.02 4.71
CA MET A 123 5.10 -5.86 3.96
C MET A 123 4.70 -4.50 4.56
N GLY A 124 3.97 -4.48 5.69
CA GLY A 124 3.42 -3.26 6.28
C GLY A 124 2.36 -2.58 5.40
N ILE A 125 1.73 -3.34 4.51
CA ILE A 125 0.65 -2.86 3.64
C ILE A 125 -0.67 -3.16 4.35
N PRO A 126 -1.49 -2.14 4.66
CA PRO A 126 -2.76 -2.36 5.32
C PRO A 126 -3.69 -3.20 4.42
N ALA A 127 -4.17 -4.33 4.95
CA ALA A 127 -5.06 -5.25 4.22
C ALA A 127 -6.47 -4.67 4.00
N ALA A 128 -6.83 -3.63 4.75
CA ALA A 128 -8.04 -2.83 4.60
C ALA A 128 -7.66 -1.35 4.42
N PRO A 129 -8.33 -0.57 3.55
CA PRO A 129 -7.97 0.82 3.33
C PRO A 129 -8.21 1.68 4.58
N ALA A 130 -7.14 2.31 5.08
CA ALA A 130 -7.20 3.35 6.12
C ALA A 130 -7.39 4.77 5.51
N ARG A 131 -7.41 4.89 4.18
CA ARG A 131 -7.37 6.14 3.41
C ARG A 131 -8.30 6.04 2.18
N PRO A 132 -8.64 7.16 1.52
CA PRO A 132 -9.46 7.13 0.29
C PRO A 132 -8.78 6.46 -0.91
N ASP A 133 -7.52 6.05 -0.76
CA ASP A 133 -6.76 5.37 -1.81
C ASP A 133 -7.32 3.95 -2.05
N PRO A 134 -7.59 3.56 -3.31
CA PRO A 134 -8.03 2.22 -3.62
C PRO A 134 -6.98 1.19 -3.23
N VAL A 135 -7.42 0.13 -2.53
CA VAL A 135 -6.58 -1.00 -2.16
C VAL A 135 -7.00 -2.21 -2.98
N THR A 136 -6.03 -2.91 -3.58
CA THR A 136 -6.28 -4.21 -4.20
C THR A 136 -6.80 -5.16 -3.12
N VAL A 137 -8.03 -5.66 -3.24
CA VAL A 137 -8.64 -6.59 -2.27
C VAL A 137 -8.81 -8.02 -2.76
N SER A 138 -8.67 -8.28 -4.05
CA SER A 138 -8.72 -9.63 -4.59
C SER A 138 -8.04 -9.63 -5.95
N THR A 139 -7.54 -10.79 -6.38
CA THR A 139 -6.89 -10.94 -7.68
C THR A 139 -7.15 -12.33 -8.22
N ARG A 140 -7.46 -12.40 -9.52
CA ARG A 140 -7.85 -13.64 -10.20
C ARG A 140 -7.16 -13.76 -11.54
N GLU A 141 -6.72 -14.97 -11.87
CA GLU A 141 -6.20 -15.29 -13.19
C GLU A 141 -7.35 -15.33 -14.20
N MET A 142 -7.19 -14.65 -15.33
CA MET A 142 -8.16 -14.66 -16.42
C MET A 142 -7.74 -15.63 -17.53
N ARG A 143 -6.60 -15.36 -18.19
CA ARG A 143 -5.98 -16.18 -19.27
C ARG A 143 -4.55 -15.72 -19.53
N ASP A 144 -3.68 -16.58 -20.07
CA ASP A 144 -2.37 -16.21 -20.65
C ASP A 144 -1.59 -15.16 -19.85
N GLU A 145 -1.43 -15.40 -18.54
CA GLU A 145 -0.76 -14.49 -17.59
C GLU A 145 -1.40 -13.10 -17.43
N ILE A 146 -2.65 -12.93 -17.89
CA ILE A 146 -3.49 -11.76 -17.62
C ILE A 146 -4.25 -11.97 -16.32
N TRP A 147 -4.07 -11.03 -15.41
CA TRP A 147 -4.65 -11.00 -14.07
C TRP A 147 -5.68 -9.88 -13.96
N ALA A 148 -6.82 -10.18 -13.34
CA ALA A 148 -7.81 -9.20 -12.93
C ALA A 148 -7.68 -8.91 -11.43
N HIS A 149 -7.58 -7.64 -11.05
CA HIS A 149 -7.46 -7.19 -9.67
C HIS A 149 -8.69 -6.39 -9.29
N LEU A 150 -9.34 -6.74 -8.17
CA LEU A 150 -10.38 -5.92 -7.56
C LEU A 150 -9.74 -4.89 -6.65
N HIS A 151 -10.11 -3.62 -6.82
CA HIS A 151 -9.71 -2.52 -5.96
C HIS A 151 -10.93 -1.98 -5.22
N LEU A 152 -10.81 -1.73 -3.91
CA LEU A 152 -11.85 -1.10 -3.10
C LEU A 152 -11.37 0.19 -2.46
N ARG A 153 -12.29 1.15 -2.34
CA ARG A 153 -12.13 2.32 -1.49
C ARG A 153 -13.39 2.55 -0.66
N ARG A 154 -13.21 3.18 0.50
CA ARG A 154 -14.31 3.72 1.31
C ARG A 154 -14.88 4.97 0.62
N SER A 155 -16.20 5.11 0.64
CA SER A 155 -16.93 6.29 0.19
C SER A 155 -17.93 6.72 1.27
N ASP A 156 -18.51 7.92 1.12
CA ASP A 156 -19.49 8.46 2.07
C ASP A 156 -20.75 7.61 2.19
N ARG A 157 -21.04 6.77 1.18
CA ARG A 157 -22.25 5.94 1.08
C ARG A 157 -21.97 4.44 1.17
N GLY A 158 -20.79 4.04 1.66
CA GLY A 158 -20.38 2.63 1.75
C GLY A 158 -19.08 2.35 1.01
N TRP A 159 -18.97 1.19 0.38
CA TRP A 159 -17.78 0.76 -0.36
C TRP A 159 -18.02 0.83 -1.86
N VAL A 160 -16.98 1.23 -2.59
CA VAL A 160 -16.99 1.20 -4.06
C VAL A 160 -15.75 0.48 -4.57
N GLY A 161 -15.89 -0.16 -5.72
CA GLY A 161 -14.81 -0.92 -6.32
C GLY A 161 -14.75 -0.90 -7.84
N PHE A 162 -13.57 -1.15 -8.36
CA PHE A 162 -13.28 -1.27 -9.78
C PHE A 162 -12.29 -2.40 -10.03
N MET A 163 -12.19 -2.85 -11.28
CA MET A 163 -11.19 -3.84 -11.68
C MET A 163 -10.05 -3.20 -12.44
N SER A 164 -8.84 -3.72 -12.27
CA SER A 164 -7.72 -3.46 -13.17
C SER A 164 -7.20 -4.76 -13.75
N PHE A 165 -6.72 -4.73 -14.99
CA PHE A 165 -6.15 -5.87 -15.68
C PHE A 165 -4.67 -5.62 -15.98
N HIS A 166 -3.85 -6.64 -15.73
CA HIS A 166 -2.42 -6.62 -16.02
C HIS A 166 -2.01 -7.92 -16.71
N GLY A 167 -1.28 -7.83 -17.81
CA GLY A 167 -0.62 -8.96 -18.47
C GLY A 167 0.81 -8.62 -18.88
N PRO A 168 1.65 -9.63 -19.17
CA PRO A 168 3.06 -9.44 -19.55
C PRO A 168 3.22 -8.66 -20.87
N ALA A 169 2.27 -8.81 -21.79
CA ALA A 169 2.28 -8.11 -23.07
C ALA A 169 1.84 -6.65 -22.97
N THR A 170 1.22 -6.24 -21.86
CA THR A 170 0.66 -4.91 -21.66
C THR A 170 1.45 -4.19 -20.58
N ASN A 171 2.39 -3.32 -20.98
CA ASN A 171 2.97 -2.34 -20.04
C ASN A 171 1.94 -1.31 -19.54
N SER A 172 0.70 -1.36 -20.06
CA SER A 172 -0.45 -0.55 -19.65
C SER A 172 -1.41 -1.35 -18.77
N SER A 173 -1.72 -0.80 -17.59
CA SER A 173 -2.83 -1.29 -16.76
C SER A 173 -4.16 -0.83 -17.35
N HIS A 174 -5.08 -1.75 -17.66
CA HIS A 174 -6.43 -1.38 -18.11
C HIS A 174 -7.38 -1.38 -16.93
N ARG A 175 -8.22 -0.35 -16.77
CA ARG A 175 -9.06 -0.18 -15.58
C ARG A 175 -10.52 0.04 -15.98
N THR A 176 -11.44 -0.60 -15.27
CA THR A 176 -12.87 -0.31 -15.38
C THR A 176 -13.25 0.96 -14.60
N GLY A 177 -14.46 1.48 -14.87
CA GLY A 177 -15.13 2.38 -13.94
C GLY A 177 -15.46 1.70 -12.60
N GLU A 178 -16.07 2.45 -11.70
CA GLU A 178 -16.59 1.93 -10.42
C GLU A 178 -17.85 1.10 -10.66
N ILE A 179 -17.68 -0.19 -10.90
CA ILE A 179 -18.76 -1.13 -11.21
C ILE A 179 -19.28 -1.87 -9.96
N PHE A 180 -18.56 -1.80 -8.85
CA PHE A 180 -18.97 -2.39 -7.58
C PHE A 180 -19.38 -1.32 -6.58
N ARG A 181 -20.48 -1.60 -5.87
CA ARG A 181 -20.97 -0.83 -4.73
C ARG A 181 -21.58 -1.81 -3.72
N GLY A 182 -21.38 -1.58 -2.43
CA GLY A 182 -21.89 -2.42 -1.36
C GLY A 182 -21.70 -1.78 0.01
N ASP A 183 -22.35 -2.32 1.03
CA ASP A 183 -22.31 -1.79 2.41
C ASP A 183 -21.02 -2.20 3.13
N GLY A 184 -20.45 -3.34 2.73
CA GLY A 184 -19.21 -3.92 3.25
C GLY A 184 -18.23 -4.35 2.16
N PRO A 185 -16.94 -4.50 2.51
CA PRO A 185 -15.92 -4.97 1.57
C PRO A 185 -16.11 -6.46 1.21
N ASP A 186 -16.63 -7.27 2.14
CA ASP A 186 -16.83 -8.71 1.94
C ASP A 186 -17.92 -9.00 0.90
N GLU A 187 -19.03 -8.25 0.94
CA GLU A 187 -20.10 -8.33 -0.07
C GLU A 187 -19.59 -8.08 -1.49
N ILE A 188 -18.74 -7.05 -1.66
CA ILE A 188 -18.15 -6.74 -2.96
C ILE A 188 -17.17 -7.83 -3.39
N LEU A 189 -16.42 -8.38 -2.44
CA LEU A 189 -15.48 -9.47 -2.68
C LEU A 189 -16.21 -10.72 -3.18
N ASP A 190 -17.30 -11.12 -2.53
CA ASP A 190 -18.12 -12.27 -2.93
C ASP A 190 -18.65 -12.09 -4.36
N ARG A 191 -19.23 -10.92 -4.67
CA ARG A 191 -19.69 -10.58 -6.03
C ARG A 191 -18.59 -10.63 -7.08
N PHE A 192 -17.38 -10.21 -6.74
CA PHE A 192 -16.24 -10.32 -7.66
C PHE A 192 -15.81 -11.78 -7.86
N HIS A 193 -15.97 -12.63 -6.85
CA HIS A 193 -15.71 -14.07 -6.98
C HIS A 193 -16.76 -14.80 -7.79
N GLU A 194 -18.01 -14.31 -7.83
CA GLU A 194 -19.07 -14.83 -8.71
C GLU A 194 -18.80 -14.61 -10.20
N PHE A 195 -17.94 -13.63 -10.56
CA PHE A 195 -17.62 -13.40 -11.98
C PHE A 195 -16.93 -14.62 -12.59
N THR A 196 -17.44 -15.06 -13.73
CA THR A 196 -16.83 -16.16 -14.48
C THR A 196 -15.66 -15.65 -15.34
N ARG A 197 -14.80 -16.55 -15.81
CA ARG A 197 -13.73 -16.19 -16.76
C ARG A 197 -14.28 -15.44 -17.99
N PRO A 198 -15.35 -15.91 -18.68
CA PRO A 198 -15.96 -15.16 -19.77
C PRO A 198 -16.40 -13.73 -19.40
N THR A 199 -16.91 -13.54 -18.17
CA THR A 199 -17.31 -12.23 -17.66
C THR A 199 -16.08 -11.30 -17.53
N LEU A 200 -14.99 -11.79 -16.92
CA LEU A 200 -13.75 -11.03 -16.78
C LEU A 200 -13.14 -10.66 -18.14
N GLU A 201 -13.18 -11.58 -19.11
CA GLU A 201 -12.71 -11.33 -20.47
C GLU A 201 -13.54 -10.29 -21.21
N ALA A 202 -14.86 -10.29 -21.01
CA ALA A 202 -15.73 -9.25 -21.57
C ALA A 202 -15.37 -7.86 -21.01
N PHE A 203 -15.15 -7.76 -19.70
CA PHE A 203 -14.69 -6.51 -19.09
C PHE A 203 -13.31 -6.09 -19.62
N PHE A 204 -12.35 -7.01 -19.72
CA PHE A 204 -11.03 -6.71 -20.27
C PHE A 204 -11.12 -6.16 -21.70
N ARG A 205 -11.86 -6.82 -22.59
CA ARG A 205 -12.07 -6.35 -23.97
C ARG A 205 -12.70 -4.96 -24.01
N SER A 206 -13.61 -4.65 -23.08
CA SER A 206 -14.25 -3.33 -23.00
C SER A 206 -13.29 -2.19 -22.62
N VAL A 207 -12.18 -2.47 -21.95
CA VAL A 207 -11.23 -1.44 -21.49
C VAL A 207 -9.88 -1.48 -22.21
N ALA A 208 -9.65 -2.51 -23.04
CA ALA A 208 -8.45 -2.69 -23.85
C ALA A 208 -8.67 -2.40 -25.34
N GLY A 209 -9.93 -2.20 -25.76
CA GLY A 209 -10.30 -1.83 -27.13
C GLY A 209 -10.23 -0.34 -27.41
#